data_AF-A0AAN0MSP8-F1
#
_entry.id   AF-A0AAN0MSP8-F1
#
_cell.length_a   1.000
_cell.length_b   1.000
_cell.length_c   1.000
_cell.angle_alpha   90.00
_cell.angle_beta   90.00
_cell.angle_gamma   90.00
#
_symmetry.space_group_name_H-M   'P 1'
#
loop_
_entity.id
_entity.type
_entity.pdbx_description
1 polymer ?
#
loop_
_entity_poly.entity_id
_entity_poly.type
_entity_poly.pdbx_seq_one_letter_code
_entity_poly.pdbx_strand_id
1 'polypeptide(L)' 'MTAGWKWLPYDTALAKKTLDQLISRRGDVVHRSKPVTVGTPAPHLVKRDDLEKAIRFLTGLVTAREHALEGE' A
#
# COMPACT_ATOMS: atom_id res chain seq x y z
N MET A 1 13.04 2.10 -15.23
CA MET A 1 12.12 1.24 -14.44
C MET A 1 10.85 1.95 -13.97
N THR A 2 10.82 3.22 -13.56
CA THR A 2 9.58 3.84 -13.00
C THR A 2 8.76 4.69 -13.98
N ALA A 3 9.08 4.66 -15.28
CA ALA A 3 8.44 5.50 -16.29
C ALA A 3 6.92 5.26 -16.42
N GLY A 4 6.46 4.03 -16.14
CA GLY A 4 5.05 3.64 -16.17
C GLY A 4 4.23 3.97 -14.93
N TRP A 5 4.84 4.52 -13.89
CA TRP A 5 4.17 4.73 -12.60
C TRP A 5 3.41 6.05 -12.56
N LYS A 6 2.64 6.35 -13.62
CA LYS A 6 1.86 7.57 -13.74
C LYS A 6 0.45 7.23 -14.18
N TRP A 7 -0.52 7.52 -13.32
CA TRP A 7 -1.95 7.39 -13.60
C TRP A 7 -2.69 8.43 -12.76
N LEU A 8 -3.84 8.95 -13.17
CA LEU A 8 -4.55 9.94 -12.33
C LEU A 8 -5.02 9.31 -11.00
N PRO A 9 -4.81 9.94 -9.82
CA PRO A 9 -4.10 11.20 -9.51
C PRO A 9 -2.62 11.04 -9.07
N TYR A 10 -1.98 9.89 -9.31
CA TYR A 10 -0.62 9.56 -8.90
C TYR A 10 0.44 9.90 -9.98
N ASP A 11 1.37 10.79 -9.62
CA ASP A 11 2.67 10.85 -10.28
C ASP A 11 3.64 9.83 -9.67
N THR A 12 4.80 9.64 -10.32
CA THR A 12 5.80 8.67 -9.88
C THR A 12 6.37 8.95 -8.49
N ALA A 13 6.51 10.22 -8.09
CA ALA A 13 7.03 10.57 -6.78
C ALA A 13 5.99 10.30 -5.68
N LEU A 14 4.73 10.64 -5.94
CA LEU A 14 3.60 10.36 -5.05
C LEU A 14 3.36 8.85 -4.92
N ALA A 15 3.45 8.09 -6.03
CA ALA A 15 3.34 6.64 -6.02
C ALA A 15 4.45 6.00 -5.16
N LYS A 16 5.70 6.43 -5.32
CA LYS A 16 6.82 5.97 -4.47
C LYS A 16 6.58 6.25 -3.00
N LYS A 17 6.25 7.50 -2.66
CA LYS A 17 5.95 7.91 -1.28
C LYS A 17 4.81 7.09 -0.67
N THR A 18 3.74 6.86 -1.43
CA THR A 18 2.59 6.06 -0.98
C THR A 18 3.00 4.59 -0.74
N LEU A 19 3.81 4.02 -1.63
CA LEU A 19 4.32 2.66 -1.49
C LEU A 19 5.23 2.53 -0.24
N ASP A 20 6.13 3.48 -0.02
CA ASP A 20 7.02 3.50 1.15
C ASP A 20 6.21 3.56 2.46
N GLN A 21 5.17 4.40 2.50
CA GLN A 21 4.24 4.47 3.63
C GLN A 21 3.53 3.14 3.88
N LEU A 22 3.07 2.45 2.83
CA LEU A 22 2.44 1.13 2.96
C LEU A 22 3.41 0.08 3.48
N ILE A 23 4.66 0.09 3.02
CA ILE A 23 5.71 -0.84 3.49
C ILE A 23 6.03 -0.58 4.97
N SER A 24 6.21 0.67 5.37
CA SER A 24 6.44 1.04 6.77
C SER A 24 5.28 0.59 7.66
N ARG A 25 4.04 0.87 7.23
CA ARG A 25 2.83 0.50 7.98
C ARG A 25 2.70 -1.01 8.13
N ARG A 26 3.03 -1.79 7.09
CA ARG A 26 3.11 -3.26 7.18
C ARG A 26 4.10 -3.68 8.26
N GLY A 27 5.27 -3.05 8.30
CA GLY A 27 6.28 -3.25 9.34
C GLY A 27 5.71 -3.00 10.74
N ASP A 28 5.06 -1.85 10.94
CA ASP A 28 4.46 -1.49 12.24
C ASP A 28 3.38 -2.48 12.70
N VAL A 29 2.51 -2.91 11.79
CA VAL A 29 1.48 -3.92 12.09
C VAL A 29 2.13 -5.21 12.55
N VAL A 30 3.12 -5.72 11.82
CA VAL A 30 3.81 -6.97 12.16
C VAL A 30 4.49 -6.88 13.54
N HIS A 31 5.15 -5.76 13.85
CA HIS A 31 5.77 -5.56 15.17
C HIS A 31 4.74 -5.46 16.31
N ARG A 32 3.51 -5.00 16.01
CA ARG A 32 2.41 -4.89 16.96
C ARG A 32 1.53 -6.14 17.06
N SER A 33 1.71 -7.12 16.16
CA SER A 33 1.10 -8.45 16.24
C SER A 33 1.74 -9.27 17.37
N LYS A 34 1.75 -8.73 18.59
CA LYS A 34 2.12 -9.48 19.79
C LYS A 34 0.99 -10.47 20.14
N PRO A 35 1.32 -11.61 20.78
CA PRO A 35 0.32 -12.60 21.17
C PRO A 35 -0.76 -11.95 22.06
N VAL A 36 -1.99 -12.45 21.93
CA VAL A 36 -3.16 -12.00 22.71
C VAL A 36 -2.79 -11.90 24.18
N THR A 37 -2.62 -10.67 24.67
CA THR A 37 -2.50 -10.38 26.09
C THR A 37 -3.86 -10.59 26.72
N VAL A 38 -3.91 -11.28 27.87
CA VAL A 38 -5.12 -11.55 28.64
C VAL A 38 -5.81 -10.22 28.98
N GLY A 39 -6.92 -9.92 28.30
CA GLY A 39 -7.63 -8.64 28.36
C GLY A 39 -8.39 -8.31 27.08
N THR A 40 -9.01 -7.13 27.02
CA THR A 40 -9.71 -6.64 25.81
C THR A 40 -8.69 -6.47 24.66
N PRO A 41 -8.88 -7.10 23.49
CA PRO A 41 -7.96 -6.98 22.38
C PRO A 41 -7.87 -5.52 21.92
N ALA A 42 -6.64 -5.04 21.68
CA ALA A 42 -6.43 -3.70 21.16
C ALA A 42 -7.15 -3.53 19.80
N PRO A 43 -7.74 -2.36 19.54
CA PRO A 43 -8.40 -2.11 18.26
C PRO A 43 -7.43 -2.32 17.10
N HIS A 44 -7.91 -2.97 16.03
CA HIS A 44 -7.10 -3.25 14.85
C HIS A 44 -6.46 -1.95 14.31
N LEU A 45 -5.14 -1.99 14.11
CA LEU A 45 -4.36 -0.83 13.66
C LEU A 45 -4.74 -0.34 12.26
N VAL A 46 -5.35 -1.23 11.46
CA VAL A 46 -5.76 -0.98 10.09
C VAL A 46 -7.28 -0.97 10.02
N LYS A 47 -7.85 0.17 9.61
CA LYS A 47 -9.28 0.27 9.31
C LYS A 47 -9.57 -0.39 7.96
N ARG A 48 -10.79 -0.89 7.79
CA ARG A 48 -11.26 -1.49 6.52
C ARG A 48 -11.05 -0.54 5.34
N ASP A 49 -11.41 0.74 5.50
CA ASP A 49 -11.26 1.74 4.45
C ASP A 49 -9.82 1.96 4.03
N ASP A 50 -8.88 1.94 4.99
CA ASP A 50 -7.46 2.08 4.67
C ASP A 50 -6.93 0.86 3.91
N LEU A 51 -7.39 -0.34 4.28
CA LEU A 51 -7.03 -1.57 3.60
C LEU A 51 -7.55 -1.55 2.15
N GLU A 52 -8.80 -1.16 1.95
CA GLU A 52 -9.41 -1.06 0.61
C GLU A 52 -8.65 -0.05 -0.27
N LYS A 53 -8.27 1.12 0.28
CA LYS A 53 -7.45 2.11 -0.43
C LYS A 53 -6.08 1.55 -0.80
N ALA A 54 -5.43 0.81 0.11
CA ALA A 54 -4.13 0.20 -0.15
C ALA A 54 -4.22 -0.85 -1.28
N ILE A 55 -5.26 -1.69 -1.28
CA ILE A 55 -5.50 -2.67 -2.35
C ILE A 55 -5.67 -1.96 -3.69
N ARG A 56 -6.59 -0.97 -3.77
CA ARG A 56 -6.82 -0.20 -5.00
C ARG A 56 -5.54 0.45 -5.52
N PHE A 57 -4.73 1.02 -4.62
CA PHE A 57 -3.45 1.62 -4.98
C PHE A 57 -2.47 0.58 -5.58
N LEU A 58 -2.29 -0.57 -4.93
CA LEU A 58 -1.38 -1.61 -5.40
C LEU A 58 -1.82 -2.21 -6.74
N THR A 59 -3.11 -2.47 -6.92
CA THR A 59 -3.66 -2.91 -8.22
C THR A 59 -3.41 -1.87 -9.30
N GLY A 60 -3.72 -0.60 -9.04
CA GLY A 60 -3.48 0.49 -10.00
C GLY A 60 -2.00 0.65 -10.37
N LEU A 61 -1.10 0.49 -9.39
CA LEU A 61 0.35 0.54 -9.62
C LEU A 61 0.83 -0.59 -10.55
N VAL A 62 0.33 -1.81 -10.35
CA VAL A 62 0.67 -2.97 -11.21
C VAL A 62 0.13 -2.76 -12.61
N THR A 63 -1.15 -2.41 -12.76
CA THR A 63 -1.77 -2.15 -14.07
C THR A 63 -1.06 -1.04 -14.83
N ALA A 64 -0.71 0.07 -14.17
CA ALA A 64 0.04 1.16 -14.80
C ALA A 64 1.44 0.69 -15.26
N ARG A 65 2.07 -0.21 -14.51
CA ARG A 65 3.37 -0.79 -14.91
C ARG A 65 3.23 -1.74 -16.10
N GLU A 66 2.19 -2.57 -16.13
CA GLU A 66 1.90 -3.49 -17.23
C GLU A 66 1.64 -2.71 -18.53
N HIS A 67 0.77 -1.70 -18.50
CA HIS A 67 0.52 -0.84 -19.67
C HIS A 67 1.79 -0.16 -20.20
N ALA A 68 2.70 0.23 -19.31
CA ALA A 68 3.96 0.82 -19.73
C ALA A 68 4.96 -0.19 -20.32
N LEU A 69 4.77 -1.48 -20.09
CA LEU A 69 5.57 -2.56 -20.69
C LEU A 69 4.95 -3.08 -22.00
N GLU A 70 3.63 -2.99 -22.15
CA GLU A 70 2.90 -3.35 -23.38
C GLU A 70 2.97 -2.27 -24.47
N GLY A 71 3.26 -1.02 -24.09
CA GLY A 71 3.41 0.12 -25.00
C GLY A 71 4.83 0.32 -25.55
N GLU A 72 5.74 -0.63 -25.33
CA GLU A 72 7.13 -0.67 -25.84
C GLU A 72 7.33 -1.87 -26.76
#